data_AF-T1C017-F1
#
_entry.id   AF-T1C017-F1
#
_cell.length_a   1.000
_cell.length_b   1.000
_cell.length_c   1.000
_cell.angle_alpha   90.00
_cell.angle_beta   90.00
_cell.angle_gamma   90.00
#
_symmetry.space_group_name_H-M   'P 1'
#
loop_
_entity.id
_entity.type
_entity.pdbx_description
1 polymer ?
#
loop_
_entity_poly.entity_id
_entity_poly.type
_entity_poly.pdbx_seq_one_letter_code
_entity_poly.pdbx_strand_id
1 'polypeptide(L)'
;MSQSLGSTPAALLAGDDALEKGYVVTEGGESEGLEWVMAKPKSTESGFEWVKMGFTDQALARMELRDSFGHTLSIVFTQFEKDPKFTPDTFHFTPPPGADVIQ
;
A
#
# COMPACT_ATOMS: atom_id res chain seq x y z
N MET A 1 18.44 -9.33 -1.40
CA MET A 1 17.25 -9.51 -2.26
C MET A 1 16.03 -9.10 -1.45
N SER A 2 15.16 -8.24 -2.01
CA SER A 2 13.77 -7.94 -1.56
C SER A 2 13.48 -7.13 -0.28
N GLN A 3 14.36 -6.25 0.23
CA GLN A 3 14.01 -5.46 1.43
C GLN A 3 13.28 -4.12 1.19
N SER A 4 13.33 -3.51 -0.01
CA SER A 4 12.74 -2.17 -0.22
C SER A 4 11.29 -2.18 -0.72
N LEU A 5 10.82 -3.27 -1.35
CA LEU A 5 9.41 -3.35 -1.76
C LEU A 5 8.48 -3.46 -0.54
N GLY A 6 8.90 -4.22 0.49
CA GLY A 6 8.17 -4.37 1.76
C GLY A 6 8.01 -3.07 2.56
N SER A 7 8.75 -2.01 2.21
CA SER A 7 8.63 -0.68 2.82
C SER A 7 7.77 0.28 1.97
N THR A 8 6.94 -0.23 1.06
CA THR A 8 6.00 0.63 0.30
C THR A 8 4.55 0.23 0.56
N PRO A 9 3.60 1.19 0.52
CA PRO A 9 2.19 0.92 0.82
C PRO A 9 1.52 0.02 -0.20
N ALA A 10 1.99 0.08 -1.46
CA ALA A 10 1.52 -0.79 -2.52
C ALA A 10 1.85 -2.27 -2.23
N ALA A 11 2.94 -2.55 -1.51
CA ALA A 11 3.26 -3.91 -1.09
C ALA A 11 2.27 -4.49 -0.07
N LEU A 12 1.57 -3.64 0.70
CA LEU A 12 0.46 -4.10 1.55
C LEU A 12 -0.71 -4.61 0.70
N LEU A 13 -0.94 -4.03 -0.48
CA LEU A 13 -1.99 -4.48 -1.41
C LEU A 13 -1.57 -5.68 -2.26
N ALA A 14 -0.27 -5.86 -2.48
CA ALA A 14 0.28 -6.92 -3.33
C ALA A 14 0.17 -8.34 -2.71
N GLY A 15 -0.29 -8.45 -1.45
CA GLY A 15 -0.84 -9.69 -0.92
C GLY A 15 0.17 -10.74 -0.43
N ASP A 16 1.33 -10.33 0.09
CA ASP A 16 2.20 -11.24 0.83
C ASP A 16 1.77 -11.32 2.32
N ASP A 17 2.16 -12.38 3.03
CA ASP A 17 1.92 -12.59 4.48
C ASP A 17 2.47 -11.45 5.38
N ALA A 18 3.15 -10.47 4.77
CA ALA A 18 3.73 -9.29 5.40
C ALA A 18 2.72 -8.47 6.21
N LEU A 19 1.45 -8.44 5.82
CA LEU A 19 0.43 -7.65 6.52
C LEU A 19 0.07 -8.30 7.87
N GLU A 20 -0.23 -9.60 7.87
CA GLU A 20 -0.57 -10.33 9.10
C GLU A 20 0.62 -10.46 10.05
N LYS A 21 1.82 -10.73 9.50
CA LYS A 21 3.04 -10.92 10.30
C LYS A 21 3.59 -9.58 10.80
N GLY A 22 3.53 -8.53 9.98
CA GLY A 22 4.17 -7.24 10.23
C GLY A 22 3.29 -6.20 10.89
N TYR A 23 1.97 -6.32 10.84
CA TYR A 23 1.05 -5.26 11.28
C TYR A 23 -0.02 -5.77 12.26
N VAL A 24 -0.48 -4.87 13.12
CA VAL A 24 -1.72 -4.98 13.89
C VAL A 24 -2.79 -4.24 13.09
N VAL A 25 -3.82 -4.98 12.69
CA VAL A 25 -4.96 -4.44 11.94
C VAL A 25 -6.11 -4.20 12.91
N THR A 26 -6.70 -3.02 12.84
CA THR A 26 -7.82 -2.60 13.68
C THR A 26 -8.87 -1.88 12.84
N GLU A 27 -10.12 -1.92 13.28
CA GLU A 27 -11.17 -1.07 12.73
C GLU A 27 -10.84 0.41 12.97
N GLY A 28 -10.91 1.22 11.92
CA GLY A 28 -10.67 2.66 11.93
C GLY A 28 -11.95 3.49 12.09
N GLY A 29 -13.12 2.83 12.14
CA GLY A 29 -14.43 3.47 12.18
C GLY A 29 -14.92 3.92 10.79
N GLU A 30 -16.02 4.68 10.78
CA GLU A 30 -16.60 5.24 9.56
C GLU A 30 -16.40 6.76 9.55
N SER A 31 -15.93 7.30 8.42
CA SER A 31 -15.78 8.74 8.22
C SER A 31 -15.72 9.06 6.74
N GLU A 32 -16.28 10.22 6.35
CA GLU A 32 -16.32 10.69 4.95
C GLU A 32 -17.02 9.71 3.99
N GLY A 33 -17.97 8.91 4.52
CA GLY A 33 -18.67 7.87 3.75
C GLY A 33 -17.81 6.64 3.43
N LEU A 34 -16.68 6.49 4.12
CA LEU A 34 -15.76 5.36 3.98
C LEU A 34 -15.70 4.56 5.29
N GLU A 35 -15.72 3.24 5.16
CA GLU A 35 -15.35 2.31 6.23
C GLU A 35 -13.83 2.17 6.26
N TRP A 36 -13.22 2.48 7.40
CA TRP A 36 -11.77 2.52 7.53
C TRP A 36 -11.23 1.28 8.23
N VAL A 37 -10.13 0.77 7.68
CA VAL A 37 -9.25 -0.19 8.32
C VAL A 37 -7.90 0.46 8.54
N MET A 38 -7.35 0.31 9.74
CA MET A 38 -6.02 0.83 10.10
C MET A 38 -5.05 -0.32 10.33
N ALA A 39 -3.87 -0.23 9.71
CA ALA A 39 -2.75 -1.12 9.94
C ALA A 39 -1.60 -0.35 10.59
N LYS A 40 -1.16 -0.82 11.76
CA LYS A 40 0.01 -0.29 12.47
C LYS A 40 1.12 -1.33 12.49
N PRO A 41 2.35 -0.98 12.12
CA PRO A 41 3.46 -1.93 12.15
C PRO A 41 3.75 -2.37 13.59
N LYS A 42 4.05 -3.66 13.76
CA LYS A 42 4.45 -4.26 15.03
C LYS A 42 5.88 -3.88 15.42
N SER A 43 6.73 -3.62 14.42
CA SER A 43 8.12 -3.17 14.61
C SER A 43 8.23 -1.66 14.50
N THR A 44 9.03 -1.07 15.38
CA THR A 44 9.38 0.36 15.37
C THR A 44 10.43 0.73 14.33
N GLU A 45 11.04 -0.26 13.66
CA GLU A 45 11.96 -0.03 12.52
C GLU A 45 11.22 0.20 11.20
N SER A 46 9.88 0.21 11.25
CA SER A 46 9.05 0.61 10.13
C SER A 46 9.29 2.07 9.75
N GLY A 47 9.40 2.35 8.44
CA GLY A 47 9.38 3.72 7.91
C GLY A 47 8.03 4.44 8.06
N PHE A 48 7.01 3.76 8.58
CA PHE A 48 5.65 4.27 8.77
C PHE A 48 5.17 4.16 10.21
N GLU A 49 4.37 5.13 10.64
CA GLU A 49 3.59 5.09 11.88
C GLU A 49 2.29 4.30 11.70
N TRP A 50 1.60 4.50 10.58
CA TRP A 50 0.36 3.80 10.24
C TRP A 50 0.01 3.91 8.76
N VAL A 51 -0.82 2.96 8.33
CA VAL A 51 -1.53 2.97 7.05
C VAL A 51 -3.02 2.85 7.33
N LYS A 52 -3.85 3.63 6.64
CA LYS A 52 -5.31 3.50 6.63
C LYS A 52 -5.78 3.20 5.22
N MET A 53 -6.78 2.34 5.13
CA MET A 53 -7.47 1.98 3.89
C MET A 53 -8.95 2.25 4.09
N GLY A 54 -9.53 3.09 3.24
CA GLY A 54 -10.92 3.50 3.25
C GLY A 54 -11.68 2.82 2.12
N PHE A 55 -12.74 2.12 2.49
CA PHE A 55 -13.55 1.31 1.59
C PHE A 55 -14.95 1.89 1.44
N THR A 56 -15.52 1.76 0.25
CA THR A 56 -16.93 2.05 -0.04
C THR A 56 -17.42 1.04 -1.07
N ASP A 57 -18.65 0.54 -0.92
CA ASP A 57 -19.21 -0.49 -1.80
C ASP A 57 -18.27 -1.70 -2.04
N GLN A 58 -17.55 -2.12 -1.00
CA GLN A 58 -16.55 -3.21 -1.04
C GLN A 58 -15.33 -2.95 -1.95
N ALA A 59 -15.11 -1.71 -2.38
CA ALA A 59 -13.97 -1.28 -3.17
C ALA A 59 -13.06 -0.34 -2.37
N LEU A 60 -11.75 -0.40 -2.64
CA LEU A 60 -10.77 0.53 -2.05
C LEU A 60 -10.92 1.89 -2.73
N ALA A 61 -11.24 2.93 -1.95
CA ALA A 61 -11.47 4.29 -2.45
C ALA A 61 -10.36 5.26 -2.03
N ARG A 62 -9.79 5.09 -0.84
CA ARG A 62 -8.71 5.95 -0.35
C ARG A 62 -7.69 5.17 0.45
N MET A 63 -6.43 5.58 0.36
CA MET A 63 -5.39 5.20 1.30
C MET A 63 -4.75 6.43 1.91
N GLU A 64 -4.44 6.34 3.19
CA GLU A 64 -3.67 7.35 3.91
C GLU A 64 -2.52 6.70 4.64
N LEU A 65 -1.39 7.38 4.64
CA LEU A 65 -0.12 6.85 5.07
C LEU A 65 0.62 7.89 5.85
N ARG A 66 1.07 7.55 7.05
CA ARG A 66 1.93 8.44 7.82
C ARG A 66 3.31 7.84 8.01
N ASP A 67 4.32 8.55 7.54
CA ASP A 67 5.72 8.16 7.76
C ASP A 67 6.21 8.55 9.16
N SER A 68 7.36 8.02 9.57
CA SER A 68 7.99 8.31 10.87
C SER A 68 8.51 9.75 11.01
N PHE A 69 8.49 10.54 9.94
CA PHE A 69 8.82 11.97 9.96
C PHE A 69 7.56 12.85 10.10
N GLY A 70 6.37 12.24 10.16
CA GLY A 70 5.08 12.91 10.33
C GLY A 70 4.44 13.36 9.02
N HIS A 71 5.00 13.03 7.85
CA HIS A 71 4.35 13.32 6.59
C HIS A 71 3.18 12.39 6.37
N THR A 72 2.09 12.94 5.83
CA THR A 72 0.91 12.15 5.45
C THR A 72 0.73 12.16 3.94
N LEU A 73 0.77 10.98 3.31
CA LEU A 73 0.43 10.79 1.90
C LEU A 73 -1.00 10.28 1.80
N SER A 74 -1.80 10.93 0.95
CA SER A 74 -3.16 10.50 0.62
C SER A 74 -3.23 10.07 -0.85
N ILE A 75 -3.82 8.90 -1.10
CA ILE A 75 -4.00 8.30 -2.43
C ILE A 75 -5.49 8.07 -2.62
N VAL A 76 -6.06 8.62 -3.69
CA VAL A 76 -7.48 8.48 -4.03
C VAL A 76 -7.60 7.61 -5.28
N PHE A 77 -8.37 6.53 -5.18
CA PHE A 77 -8.64 5.61 -6.28
C PHE A 77 -9.94 6.03 -6.97
N THR A 78 -9.89 6.27 -8.28
CA THR A 78 -11.03 6.81 -9.04
C THR A 78 -11.57 5.84 -10.09
N GLN A 79 -10.79 4.83 -10.49
CA GLN A 79 -11.13 3.85 -11.53
C GLN A 79 -10.76 2.45 -11.04
N PHE A 80 -11.31 2.07 -9.89
CA PHE A 80 -11.04 0.75 -9.32
C PHE A 80 -11.73 -0.33 -10.15
N GLU A 81 -10.97 -1.29 -10.65
CA GLU A 81 -11.46 -2.47 -11.35
C GLU A 81 -11.07 -3.72 -10.56
N LYS A 82 -12.05 -4.58 -10.26
CA LYS A 82 -11.83 -5.82 -9.54
C LYS A 82 -11.53 -6.95 -10.54
N ASP A 83 -10.51 -7.75 -10.24
CA ASP A 83 -10.06 -8.87 -11.05
C ASP A 83 -9.81 -8.53 -12.55
N PRO A 84 -9.14 -7.40 -12.87
CA PRO A 84 -8.82 -7.04 -14.24
C PRO A 84 -7.88 -8.06 -14.88
N LYS A 85 -7.99 -8.23 -16.18
CA LYS A 85 -7.10 -9.11 -16.95
C LYS A 85 -5.89 -8.31 -17.43
N PHE A 86 -4.71 -8.68 -16.96
CA PHE A 86 -3.44 -8.13 -17.42
C PHE A 86 -2.72 -9.09 -18.36
N THR A 87 -2.05 -8.55 -19.38
CA THR A 87 -1.08 -9.33 -20.15
C THR A 87 0.24 -9.41 -19.37
N PRO A 88 1.08 -10.45 -19.60
CA PRO A 88 2.37 -10.56 -18.90
C PRO A 88 3.28 -9.33 -19.09
N ASP A 89 3.18 -8.68 -20.25
CA ASP A 89 3.98 -7.50 -20.59
C ASP A 89 3.68 -6.29 -19.68
N THR A 90 2.50 -6.22 -19.06
CA THR A 90 2.16 -5.16 -18.09
C THR A 90 3.13 -5.11 -16.92
N PHE A 91 3.74 -6.25 -16.57
CA PHE A 91 4.67 -6.38 -15.44
C PHE A 91 6.13 -6.55 -15.89
N HIS A 92 6.43 -6.35 -17.18
CA HIS A 92 7.78 -6.43 -17.71
C HIS A 92 8.37 -5.01 -17.87
N PHE A 93 9.51 -4.78 -17.23
CA PHE A 93 10.26 -3.52 -17.38
C PHE A 93 11.66 -3.81 -17.91
N THR A 94 12.01 -3.19 -19.03
CA THR A 94 13.38 -3.13 -19.54
C THR A 94 13.90 -1.71 -19.33
N PRO A 95 14.98 -1.51 -18.54
CA PRO A 95 15.59 -0.20 -18.39
C PRO A 95 15.94 0.42 -19.76
N PRO A 96 15.63 1.71 -19.99
CA PRO A 96 15.96 2.34 -21.26
C PRO A 96 17.49 2.43 -21.45
N PRO A 97 17.99 2.49 -22.71
CA PRO A 97 19.42 2.60 -22.97
C PRO A 97 20.05 3.79 -22.25
N GLY A 98 21.18 3.57 -21.57
CA GLY A 98 21.88 4.60 -20.80
C GLY A 98 21.32 4.84 -19.39
N ALA A 99 20.27 4.13 -18.97
CA ALA A 99 19.86 4.11 -17.58
C ALA A 99 20.94 3.46 -16.72
N ASP A 100 21.29 4.12 -15.61
CA ASP A 100 22.10 3.51 -14.57
C ASP A 100 21.23 2.54 -13.76
N VAL A 101 21.74 1.32 -13.53
CA VAL A 101 21.02 0.27 -12.80
C VAL A 101 21.77 0.00 -11.51
N ILE A 102 21.21 0.52 -10.42
CA ILE A 102 21.79 0.48 -9.09
C ILE A 102 21.03 -0.57 -8.24
N GLN A 103 21.75 -1.26 -7.36
CA GLN A 103 21.20 -2.24 -6.40
C GLN A 103 20.99 -1.63 -5.02
#